data_AF-A0A5B1CIR6-F1
#
_entry.id   AF-A0A5B1CIR6-F1
#
_cell.length_a   1.000
_cell.length_b   1.000
_cell.length_c   1.000
_cell.angle_alpha   90.00
_cell.angle_beta   90.00
_cell.angle_gamma   90.00
#
_symmetry.space_group_name_H-M   'P 1'
#
loop_
_entity.id
_entity.type
_entity.pdbx_description
1 polymer ?
#
loop_
_entity_poly.entity_id
_entity_poly.type
_entity_poly.pdbx_seq_one_letter_code
_entity_poly.pdbx_strand_id
1 'polypeptide(L)' 'MLSPETLEAYRQMTPSERLVLTLAMMKESEPYLLLGSSAQVSRKFQRINEQNDERNSAMLSQLARSQRLDHD' A
#
# COMPACT_ATOMS: atom_id res chain seq x y z
N MET A 1 -15.19 16.24 -4.79
CA MET A 1 -15.19 15.21 -5.85
C MET A 1 -14.18 15.63 -6.91
N LEU A 2 -13.45 14.68 -7.49
CA LEU A 2 -12.52 14.97 -8.60
C LEU A 2 -13.31 15.45 -9.83
N SER A 3 -12.71 16.33 -10.62
CA SER A 3 -13.34 16.77 -11.88
C SER A 3 -13.43 15.60 -12.87
N PRO A 4 -14.40 15.61 -13.80
CA PRO A 4 -14.50 14.59 -14.86
C PRO A 4 -13.19 14.40 -15.63
N GLU A 5 -12.47 15.49 -15.90
CA GLU A 5 -11.20 15.50 -16.62
C GLU A 5 -10.09 14.81 -15.82
N THR A 6 -10.08 15.02 -14.50
CA THR A 6 -9.11 14.37 -13.61
C THR A 6 -9.35 12.87 -13.51
N LEU A 7 -10.63 12.45 -13.50
CA LEU A 7 -10.98 11.04 -13.52
C LEU A 7 -10.59 10.37 -14.83
N GLU A 8 -10.78 11.05 -15.96
CA GLU A 8 -10.38 10.52 -17.26
C GLU A 8 -8.87 10.42 -17.38
N ALA A 9 -8.12 11.43 -16.93
CA ALA A 9 -6.67 11.38 -16.86
C ALA A 9 -6.18 10.18 -16.02
N TYR A 10 -6.78 9.93 -14.86
CA TYR A 10 -6.43 8.78 -14.02
C TYR A 10 -6.74 7.43 -14.69
N ARG A 11 -7.84 7.32 -15.45
CA ARG A 11 -8.20 6.08 -16.17
C ARG A 11 -7.19 5.73 -17.24
N GLN A 12 -6.66 6.73 -17.95
CA GLN A 12 -5.69 6.54 -19.02
C GLN A 12 -4.27 6.22 -18.51
N MET A 13 -4.00 6.38 -17.21
CA MET A 13 -2.70 6.04 -16.62
C MET A 13 -2.44 4.55 -16.62
N THR A 14 -1.21 4.19 -16.97
CA THR A 14 -0.61 2.88 -16.80
C THR A 14 -0.49 2.50 -15.31
N PRO A 15 -0.32 1.21 -14.99
CA PRO A 15 -0.05 0.78 -13.61
C PRO A 15 1.16 1.48 -12.98
N SER A 16 2.24 1.70 -13.74
CA SER A 16 3.45 2.38 -13.27
C SER A 16 3.21 3.85 -12.92
N GLU A 17 2.45 4.57 -13.74
CA GLU A 17 2.10 5.97 -13.47
C GLU A 17 1.22 6.11 -12.22
N ARG A 18 0.27 5.18 -12.04
CA ARG A 18 -0.53 5.13 -10.81
C ARG A 18 0.31 4.80 -9.58
N LEU A 19 1.32 3.94 -9.73
CA LEU A 19 2.26 3.65 -8.65
C LEU A 19 3.06 4.90 -8.27
N VAL A 20 3.56 5.66 -9.25
CA VAL A 20 4.27 6.93 -9.01
C VAL A 20 3.40 7.91 -8.22
N LEU A 21 2.13 8.08 -8.61
CA LEU A 21 1.19 8.92 -7.85
C LEU A 21 1.00 8.43 -6.42
N THR A 22 0.81 7.12 -6.25
CA THR A 22 0.64 6.53 -4.92
C THR A 22 1.86 6.81 -4.04
N LEU A 23 3.08 6.63 -4.57
CA LEU A 23 4.31 6.92 -3.84
C LEU A 23 4.46 8.40 -3.49
N ALA A 24 4.08 9.31 -4.39
CA ALA A 24 4.08 10.74 -4.12
C ALA A 24 3.12 11.09 -2.97
N MET A 25 1.90 10.55 -2.99
CA MET A 25 0.93 10.75 -1.91
C MET A 25 1.41 10.17 -0.58
N MET A 26 2.09 9.02 -0.59
CA MET A 26 2.67 8.43 0.61
C MET A 26 3.74 9.34 1.20
N LYS A 27 4.62 9.91 0.36
CA LYS A 27 5.67 10.83 0.81
C LYS A 27 5.09 12.10 1.43
N GLU A 28 4.02 12.64 0.86
CA GLU A 28 3.30 13.78 1.45
C GLU A 28 2.64 13.43 2.79
N SER A 29 2.22 12.17 2.96
CA SER A 29 1.51 11.68 4.14
C SER A 29 2.45 11.27 5.28
N GLU A 30 3.70 10.89 4.97
CA GLU A 30 4.68 10.34 5.91
C GLU A 30 4.88 11.19 7.17
N PRO A 31 5.02 12.54 7.11
CA PRO A 31 5.25 13.35 8.30
C PRO A 31 4.12 13.25 9.35
N TYR A 32 2.90 12.91 8.92
CA TYR A 32 1.74 12.80 9.80
C TYR A 32 1.65 11.46 10.55
N LEU A 33 2.53 10.50 10.26
CA LEU A 33 2.58 9.23 10.99
C LEU A 33 2.92 9.46 12.47
N LEU A 34 3.82 10.40 12.74
CA LEU A 34 4.27 10.74 14.09
C LEU A 34 3.44 11.84 14.76
N LEU A 35 2.46 12.42 14.05
CA LEU A 35 1.59 13.46 14.60
C LEU A 35 0.57 12.86 15.59
N GLY A 36 0.55 13.39 16.81
CA GLY A 36 -0.39 13.03 17.88
C GLY A 36 0.31 12.71 19.20
N SER A 37 -0.46 12.23 20.18
CA SER A 37 0.11 11.72 21.44
C SER A 37 0.84 10.39 21.20
N SER A 38 1.77 10.04 22.09
CA SER A 38 2.50 8.77 22.02
C SER A 38 1.55 7.57 21.87
N ALA A 39 0.45 7.52 22.63
CA ALA A 39 -0.54 6.46 22.53
C ALA A 39 -1.24 6.41 21.15
N GLN A 40 -1.48 7.56 20.51
CA GLN A 40 -2.05 7.59 19.15
C GLN A 40 -1.06 7.06 18.13
N VAL A 41 0.20 7.47 18.22
CA VAL A 41 1.28 6.99 17.34
C VAL A 41 1.47 5.49 17.50
N SER A 42 1.60 4.98 18.73
CA SER A 42 1.74 3.54 19.00
C SER A 42 0.60 2.72 18.38
N ARG A 43 -0.65 3.20 18.48
CA ARG A 43 -1.80 2.53 17.84
C ARG A 43 -1.74 2.52 16.32
N LYS A 44 -1.24 3.60 15.68
CA LYS A 44 -1.04 3.63 14.22
C LYS A 44 -0.03 2.55 13.81
N PHE A 45 1.12 2.52 14.48
CA PHE A 45 2.19 1.56 14.16
C PHE A 45 1.79 0.11 14.46
N GLN A 46 1.03 -0.13 15.53
CA GLN A 46 0.48 -1.46 15.79
C GLN A 46 -0.36 -1.97 14.60
N ARG A 47 -1.30 -1.16 14.11
CA ARG A 47 -2.12 -1.54 12.95
C ARG A 47 -1.29 -1.73 11.68
N ILE A 48 -0.30 -0.88 11.46
CA ILE A 48 0.60 -1.02 10.30
C ILE A 48 1.31 -2.39 10.35
N ASN A 49 1.80 -2.79 11.54
CA ASN A 49 2.46 -4.08 11.71
C ASN A 49 1.49 -5.24 11.48
N GLU A 50 0.30 -5.22 12.09
CA GLU A 50 -0.74 -6.25 11.89
C GLU A 50 -1.05 -6.44 10.39
N GLN A 51 -1.26 -5.35 9.66
CA GLN A 51 -1.52 -5.42 8.21
C GLN A 51 -0.31 -5.88 7.40
N ASN A 52 0.91 -5.53 7.81
CA ASN A 52 2.12 -6.00 7.15
C ASN A 52 2.28 -7.51 7.33
N ASP A 53 2.00 -8.04 8.53
CA ASP A 53 2.06 -9.47 8.81
C ASP A 53 1.05 -10.26 7.99
N GLU A 54 -0.18 -9.76 7.86
CA GLU A 54 -1.21 -10.34 6.99
C GLU A 54 -0.75 -10.40 5.52
N ARG A 55 -0.22 -9.28 4.99
CA ARG A 55 0.29 -9.20 3.61
C ARG A 55 1.47 -10.15 3.39
N ASN A 56 2.40 -10.20 4.33
CA ASN A 56 3.57 -11.09 4.27
C ASN A 56 3.13 -12.56 4.26
N SER A 57 2.21 -12.94 5.14
CA SER A 57 1.65 -14.31 5.19
C SER A 57 0.97 -14.70 3.86
N ALA A 58 0.19 -13.79 3.28
CA ALA A 58 -0.46 -14.01 1.99
C ALA A 58 0.55 -14.19 0.85
N MET A 59 1.59 -13.34 0.80
CA MET A 59 2.66 -13.44 -0.21
C MET A 59 3.43 -14.75 -0.08
N LEU A 60 3.86 -15.13 1.13
CA LEU A 60 4.56 -16.40 1.36
C LEU A 60 3.71 -17.60 0.93
N SER A 61 2.41 -17.57 1.23
CA SER A 61 1.48 -18.61 0.81
C SER A 61 1.33 -18.71 -0.70
N GLN A 62 1.35 -17.58 -1.42
CA GLN A 62 1.32 -17.56 -2.88
C GLN A 62 2.63 -18.08 -3.49
N LEU A 63 3.77 -17.64 -2.99
CA LEU A 63 5.09 -18.10 -3.45
C LEU A 63 5.26 -19.61 -3.27
N ALA A 64 4.85 -20.15 -2.12
CA ALA A 64 4.89 -21.58 -1.86
C ALA A 64 4.01 -22.38 -2.84
N ARG A 65 2.87 -21.82 -3.27
CA ARG A 65 2.02 -22.43 -4.32
C ARG A 65 2.67 -22.38 -5.69
N SER A 66 3.26 -21.26 -6.08
CA SER A 66 3.95 -21.11 -7.36
C SER A 66 5.14 -22.08 -7.48
N GLN A 67 5.97 -22.18 -6.44
CA GLN A 67 7.11 -23.11 -6.44
C GLN A 67 6.70 -24.58 -6.55
N ARG A 68 5.54 -24.97 -5.99
CA ARG A 68 5.03 -26.33 -6.14
C ARG A 68 4.60 -26.63 -7.58
N LEU A 69 4.01 -25.67 -8.28
CA LEU A 69 3.59 -25.83 -9.68
C LEU A 69 4.77 -25.89 -10.67
N ASP A 70 5.92 -25.32 -10.32
CA ASP A 70 7.14 -25.38 -11.16
C ASP A 70 7.92 -26.71 -10.99
N HIS A 71 7.57 -27.54 -10.01
CA HIS A 71 8.25 -28.80 -9.67
C HIS A 71 7.44 -30.06 -9.98
N ASP A 72 6.22 -29.92 -10.52
CA ASP A 72 5.37 -31.00 -11.04
C ASP A 72 5.37 -30.99 -12.59
#